data_AF-A0A8B8CLF4-F1
#
_entry.id   AF-A0A8B8CLF4-F1
#
_cell.length_a   1.000
_cell.length_b   1.000
_cell.length_c   1.000
_cell.angle_alpha   90.00
_cell.angle_beta   90.00
_cell.angle_gamma   90.00
#
_symmetry.space_group_name_H-M   'P 1'
#
loop_
_entity.id
_entity.type
_entity.pdbx_description
1 polymer ?
#
loop_
_entity_poly.entity_id
_entity_poly.type
_entity_poly.pdbx_seq_one_letter_code
_entity_poly.pdbx_strand_id
1 'polypeptide(L)'
;MARFLQLLERLSPDVYIGEKSSTRVLASALPQHIIQNLDPENNYGIWVQALSLSREGPKSVMLIGRPTNNDLSSDALVGITAASLFVFILVLSGVVFILR
;
A
#
# COMPACT_ATOMS: atom_id res chain seq x y z
N MET A 1 -27.60 -20.44 15.13
CA MET A 1 -26.40 -19.58 15.09
C MET A 1 -26.12 -19.05 13.68
N ALA A 2 -25.86 -19.89 12.67
CA ALA A 2 -25.43 -19.47 11.32
C ALA A 2 -26.43 -18.57 10.54
N ARG A 3 -27.73 -18.77 10.72
CA ARG A 3 -28.78 -18.01 10.01
C ARG A 3 -28.90 -16.54 10.45
N PHE A 4 -28.48 -16.24 11.67
CA PHE A 4 -28.53 -14.88 12.23
C PHE A 4 -27.37 -14.02 11.68
N LEU A 5 -26.18 -14.63 11.51
CA LEU A 5 -25.02 -13.98 10.90
C LEU A 5 -25.27 -13.62 9.43
N GLN A 6 -25.87 -14.54 8.67
CA GLN A 6 -26.28 -14.25 7.27
C GLN A 6 -27.34 -13.14 7.17
N LEU A 7 -28.22 -13.01 8.17
CA LEU A 7 -29.23 -11.94 8.19
C LEU A 7 -28.58 -10.58 8.50
N LEU A 8 -27.57 -10.56 9.36
CA LEU A 8 -26.80 -9.37 9.72
C LEU A 8 -25.97 -8.85 8.54
N GLU A 9 -25.32 -9.76 7.82
CA GLU A 9 -24.57 -9.50 6.58
C GLU A 9 -25.47 -8.93 5.47
N ARG A 10 -26.75 -9.33 5.45
CA ARG A 10 -27.75 -8.85 4.48
C ARG A 10 -28.41 -7.51 4.86
N LEU A 11 -28.39 -7.14 6.15
CA LEU A 11 -29.03 -5.93 6.68
C LEU A 11 -28.02 -4.79 6.93
N SER A 12 -26.73 -5.10 7.04
CA SER A 12 -25.67 -4.10 7.19
C SER A 12 -24.37 -4.66 6.59
N PRO A 13 -24.00 -4.26 5.36
CA PRO A 13 -22.74 -4.71 4.73
C PRO A 13 -21.47 -4.20 5.45
N ASP A 14 -21.63 -3.47 6.56
CA ASP A 14 -20.57 -2.81 7.33
C ASP A 14 -20.18 -3.58 8.61
N VAL A 15 -20.76 -4.75 8.89
CA VAL A 15 -20.37 -5.54 10.07
C VAL A 15 -19.10 -6.32 9.79
N TYR A 16 -17.95 -5.68 10.04
CA TYR A 16 -16.65 -6.33 10.05
C TYR A 16 -16.34 -6.87 11.44
N ILE A 17 -16.10 -8.17 11.53
CA ILE A 17 -15.65 -8.85 12.74
C ILE A 17 -14.11 -8.78 12.74
N GLY A 18 -13.56 -7.67 13.24
CA GLY A 18 -12.12 -7.44 13.30
C GLY A 18 -11.77 -6.18 14.09
N GLU A 19 -10.53 -6.09 14.58
CA GLU A 19 -10.05 -4.90 15.27
C GLU A 19 -9.95 -3.73 14.28
N LYS A 20 -10.67 -2.64 14.58
CA LYS A 20 -10.73 -1.46 13.72
C LYS A 20 -9.72 -0.42 14.20
N SER A 21 -8.73 -0.12 13.38
CA SER A 21 -7.80 1.00 13.58
C SER A 21 -8.05 2.12 12.58
N SER A 22 -7.85 3.37 12.98
CA SER A 22 -8.04 4.54 12.11
C SER A 22 -6.98 5.60 12.36
N THR A 23 -6.52 6.23 11.28
CA THR A 23 -5.56 7.33 11.30
C THR A 23 -6.07 8.50 10.45
N ARG A 24 -5.68 9.73 10.80
CA ARG A 24 -6.02 10.95 10.04
C ARG A 24 -4.80 11.44 9.29
N VAL A 25 -4.95 11.63 7.99
CA VAL A 25 -3.88 12.11 7.10
C VAL A 25 -4.27 13.48 6.58
N LEU A 26 -3.33 14.43 6.59
CA LEU A 26 -3.55 15.76 6.02
C LEU A 26 -3.74 15.64 4.51
N ALA A 27 -4.71 16.39 3.97
CA ALA A 27 -4.93 16.49 2.52
C ALA A 27 -3.80 17.32 1.89
N SER A 28 -2.68 16.68 1.55
CA SER A 28 -1.62 17.26 0.73
C SER A 28 -1.85 16.93 -0.76
N ALA A 29 -1.00 17.45 -1.65
CA ALA A 29 -1.10 17.22 -3.10
C ALA A 29 -1.03 15.73 -3.50
N LEU A 30 -0.42 14.87 -2.68
CA LEU A 30 -0.36 13.42 -2.85
C LEU A 30 -0.55 12.78 -1.46
N PRO A 31 -1.79 12.46 -1.05
CA PRO A 31 -2.04 11.83 0.23
C PRO A 31 -1.56 10.37 0.19
N GLN A 32 -0.32 10.15 0.60
CA GLN A 32 0.25 8.83 0.82
C GLN A 32 0.46 8.61 2.32
N HIS A 33 0.05 7.44 2.81
CA HIS A 33 0.28 7.03 4.20
C HIS A 33 0.68 5.56 4.24
N ILE A 34 1.76 5.27 4.96
CA ILE A 34 2.28 3.92 5.15
C ILE A 34 1.76 3.39 6.47
N ILE A 35 0.98 2.30 6.40
CA ILE A 35 0.52 1.57 7.59
C ILE A 35 1.60 0.55 7.95
N GLN A 36 2.16 0.66 9.15
CA GLN A 36 3.27 -0.17 9.62
C GLN A 36 2.80 -1.23 10.62
N ASN A 37 3.68 -2.19 10.93
CA ASN A 37 3.46 -3.26 11.91
C ASN A 37 2.24 -4.15 11.62
N LEU A 38 1.98 -4.40 10.33
CA LEU A 38 0.97 -5.36 9.90
C LEU A 38 1.57 -6.77 9.81
N ASP A 39 0.77 -7.77 10.18
CA ASP A 39 1.14 -9.18 10.06
C ASP A 39 1.02 -9.60 8.58
N PRO A 40 2.10 -10.05 7.92
CA PRO A 40 2.09 -10.38 6.50
C PRO A 40 1.17 -11.54 6.13
N GLU A 41 0.80 -12.40 7.09
CA GLU A 41 -0.07 -13.55 6.84
C GLU A 41 -1.56 -13.20 6.87
N ASN A 42 -1.90 -12.03 7.41
CA ASN A 42 -3.27 -11.58 7.57
C ASN A 42 -3.77 -10.76 6.38
N ASN A 43 -5.06 -10.90 6.08
CA ASN A 43 -5.75 -10.03 5.13
C ASN A 43 -6.34 -8.82 5.87
N TYR A 44 -6.18 -7.64 5.29
CA TYR A 44 -6.68 -6.38 5.82
C TYR A 44 -7.63 -5.72 4.83
N GLY A 45 -8.68 -5.09 5.36
CA GLY A 45 -9.60 -4.25 4.61
C GLY A 45 -9.31 -2.77 4.89
N ILE A 46 -9.09 -1.98 3.85
CA ILE A 46 -8.80 -0.55 3.94
C ILE A 46 -9.89 0.23 3.23
N TRP A 47 -10.41 1.27 3.88
CA TRP A 47 -11.30 2.25 3.30
C TRP A 47 -10.85 3.64 3.75
N VAL A 48 -11.14 4.64 2.93
CA VAL A 48 -10.77 6.04 3.19
C VAL A 48 -12.04 6.86 3.28
N GLN A 49 -12.03 7.88 4.12
CA GLN A 49 -13.14 8.82 4.24
C GLN A 49 -12.58 10.24 4.33
N ALA A 50 -13.11 11.12 3.48
CA ALA A 50 -12.74 12.52 3.51
C ALA A 50 -13.35 13.20 4.74
N LEU A 51 -12.54 13.91 5.51
CA LEU A 51 -12.97 14.69 6.67
C LEU A 51 -12.78 16.17 6.35
N SER A 52 -13.83 16.97 6.54
CA SER A 52 -13.80 18.42 6.49
C SER A 52 -14.18 19.01 7.85
N LEU A 53 -13.98 20.32 8.04
CA LEU A 53 -14.31 20.99 9.31
C LEU A 53 -15.78 20.88 9.71
N SER A 54 -16.68 20.70 8.73
CA SER A 54 -18.13 20.71 8.95
C SER A 54 -18.81 19.38 8.70
N ARG A 55 -18.20 18.48 7.91
CA ARG A 55 -18.82 17.23 7.45
C ARG A 55 -17.81 16.13 7.20
N GLU A 56 -18.27 14.90 7.40
CA GLU A 56 -17.61 13.70 6.93
C GLU A 56 -18.19 13.32 5.56
N GLY A 57 -17.31 12.96 4.63
CA GLY A 57 -17.69 12.42 3.33
C GLY A 57 -18.13 10.96 3.43
N PRO A 58 -18.59 10.36 2.32
CA PRO A 58 -18.83 8.92 2.26
C PRO A 58 -17.52 8.14 2.39
N LYS A 59 -17.61 6.92 2.90
CA LYS A 59 -16.48 5.97 2.86
C LYS A 59 -16.22 5.55 1.42
N SER A 60 -14.95 5.37 1.06
CA SER A 60 -14.56 4.74 -0.19
C SER A 60 -14.97 3.28 -0.22
N VAL A 61 -14.92 2.68 -1.40
CA VAL A 61 -14.92 1.23 -1.55
C VAL A 61 -13.79 0.64 -0.71
N MET A 62 -14.08 -0.47 -0.03
CA MET A 62 -13.06 -1.19 0.74
C MET A 62 -12.15 -1.99 -0.20
N LEU A 63 -10.85 -1.81 -0.04
CA LEU A 63 -9.83 -2.62 -0.68
C LEU A 63 -9.35 -3.68 0.30
N ILE A 64 -9.37 -4.95 -0.12
CA ILE A 64 -8.92 -6.07 0.70
C ILE A 64 -7.62 -6.61 0.11
N GLY A 65 -6.61 -6.79 0.95
CA GLY A 65 -5.33 -7.34 0.51
C GLY A 65 -4.42 -7.72 1.67
N ARG A 66 -3.26 -8.27 1.32
CA ARG A 66 -2.18 -8.55 2.26
C ARG A 66 -1.21 -7.36 2.29
N PRO A 67 -0.52 -7.14 3.41
CA PRO A 67 0.54 -6.14 3.46
C PRO A 67 1.65 -6.51 2.48
N THR A 68 2.15 -5.53 1.75
CA THR A 68 3.34 -5.66 0.92
C THR A 68 4.31 -4.56 1.32
N ASN A 69 5.59 -4.90 1.37
CA ASN A 69 6.69 -3.97 1.58
C ASN A 69 7.33 -3.54 0.25
N ASN A 70 6.69 -3.85 -0.88
CA ASN A 70 7.22 -3.58 -2.21
C ASN A 70 6.89 -2.13 -2.63
N ASP A 71 7.36 -1.18 -1.82
CA ASP A 71 7.07 0.25 -1.92
C ASP A 71 7.93 0.97 -2.98
N LEU A 72 8.73 0.23 -3.75
CA LEU A 72 9.51 0.80 -4.85
C LEU A 72 8.56 1.21 -5.97
N SER A 73 8.47 2.52 -6.20
CA SER A 73 7.79 3.03 -7.40
C SER A 73 8.47 2.47 -8.65
N SER A 74 7.70 2.25 -9.71
CA SER A 74 8.24 1.79 -10.99
C SER A 74 9.38 2.68 -11.49
N ASP A 75 9.29 4.00 -11.25
CA ASP A 75 10.34 4.97 -11.60
C ASP A 75 11.62 4.74 -10.80
N ALA A 76 11.52 4.42 -9.51
CA ALA A 76 12.68 4.09 -8.68
C ALA A 76 13.36 2.81 -9.17
N LEU A 77 12.58 1.79 -9.57
CA LEU A 77 13.11 0.55 -10.12
C LEU A 77 13.85 0.77 -11.45
N VAL A 78 13.29 1.60 -12.33
CA VAL A 78 13.94 2.00 -13.59
C VAL A 78 15.26 2.73 -13.33
N GLY A 79 15.26 3.67 -12.38
CA GLY A 79 16.48 4.40 -11.98
C GLY A 79 17.58 3.48 -11.46
N ILE A 80 17.24 2.53 -10.56
CA ILE A 80 18.18 1.53 -10.04
C ILE A 80 18.76 0.69 -11.17
N THR A 81 17.91 0.24 -12.10
CA THR A 81 18.33 -0.60 -13.23
C THR A 81 19.31 0.13 -14.14
N ALA A 82 19.01 1.39 -14.49
CA ALA A 82 19.86 2.20 -15.35
C ALA A 82 21.23 2.50 -14.71
N ALA A 83 21.24 2.87 -13.43
CA ALA A 83 22.49 3.12 -12.70
C ALA A 83 23.36 1.86 -12.60
N SER A 84 22.74 0.71 -12.34
CA SER A 84 23.44 -0.58 -12.27
C SER A 84 24.10 -0.95 -13.59
N LEU A 85 23.40 -0.75 -14.71
CA LEU A 85 23.94 -1.01 -16.05
C LEU A 85 25.12 -0.09 -16.37
N PHE A 86 25.01 1.20 -16.05
CA PHE A 86 26.08 2.16 -16.28
C PHE A 86 27.36 1.79 -15.52
N VAL A 87 27.25 1.46 -14.23
CA VAL A 87 28.38 1.03 -13.40
C VAL A 87 28.99 -0.25 -13.96
N PHE A 88 28.17 -1.22 -14.38
CA PHE A 88 28.66 -2.47 -14.98
C PHE A 88 29.50 -2.21 -16.22
N ILE A 89 29.06 -1.33 -17.13
CA ILE A 89 29.79 -0.97 -18.35
C ILE A 89 31.14 -0.32 -18.00
N LEU A 90 31.16 0.60 -17.02
CA LEU A 90 32.40 1.25 -16.60
C LEU A 90 33.42 0.25 -16.04
N VAL A 91 32.97 -0.64 -15.16
CA VAL A 91 33.84 -1.69 -14.58
C VAL A 91 34.36 -2.60 -15.68
N LEU A 92 33.48 -3.07 -16.58
CA LEU A 92 33.86 -3.94 -17.68
C LEU A 92 34.88 -3.27 -18.60
N SER A 93 34.67 -2.01 -18.95
CA SER A 93 35.60 -1.22 -19.77
C SER A 93 36.97 -1.08 -19.10
N GLY A 94 37.01 -0.79 -17.79
CA GLY A 94 38.24 -0.71 -17.02
C GLY A 94 39.01 -2.03 -16.98
N VAL A 95 38.31 -3.16 -16.79
CA VAL A 95 38.92 -4.49 -16.82
C VAL A 95 39.50 -4.79 -18.20
N VAL A 96 38.74 -4.53 -19.27
CA VAL A 96 39.22 -4.73 -20.66
C VAL A 96 40.43 -3.84 -20.97
N PHE A 97 40.47 -2.62 -20.45
CA PHE A 97 41.61 -1.72 -20.62
C PHE A 97 42.88 -2.22 -19.91
N ILE A 98 42.76 -2.79 -18.70
CA ILE A 98 43.90 -3.34 -17.95
C ILE A 98 44.44 -4.63 -18.56
N LEU A 99 43.55 -5.47 -19.12
CA LEU A 99 43.91 -6.76 -19.72
C LEU A 99 44.43 -6.65 -21.16
N ARG A 100 44.37 -5.47 -21.77
CA ARG A 100 44.96 -5.16 -23.08
C ARG A 100 46.38 -4.64 -22.93
#